data_AF-A0A6I6F5E9-F1
#
_entry.id   AF-A0A6I6F5E9-F1
#
_cell.length_a   1.000
_cell.length_b   1.000
_cell.length_c   1.000
_cell.angle_alpha   90.00
_cell.angle_beta   90.00
_cell.angle_gamma   90.00
#
_symmetry.space_group_name_H-M   'P 1'
#
loop_
_entity.id
_entity.type
_entity.pdbx_description
1 polymer ?
#
loop_
_entity_poly.entity_id
_entity_poly.type
_entity_poly.pdbx_seq_one_letter_code
_entity_poly.pdbx_strand_id
1 'polypeptide(L)'
;MKGENKKIVIGFFGGVTDALVHVILKVMYVAPTAVFPLMSNATRSFGCKVLLLLLKLLAVYRVALLLYTFGIYGSSIKVFSNTSPERFFREIYKAQVVALSTV
;
A
#
# COMPACT_ATOMS: atom_id res chain seq x y z
N MET A 1 -9.41 -33.55 -21.73
CA MET A 1 -10.43 -33.50 -20.67
C MET A 1 -9.98 -32.91 -19.32
N LYS A 2 -8.69 -32.96 -18.89
CA LYS A 2 -8.26 -32.42 -17.58
C LYS A 2 -8.01 -30.89 -17.53
N GLY A 3 -7.86 -30.23 -18.69
CA GLY A 3 -7.61 -28.79 -18.79
C GLY A 3 -8.87 -27.91 -18.80
N GLU A 4 -10.02 -28.46 -19.20
CA GLU A 4 -11.27 -27.72 -19.36
C GLU A 4 -11.96 -27.45 -18.01
N ASN A 5 -12.00 -28.48 -17.14
CA ASN A 5 -12.49 -28.36 -15.77
C ASN A 5 -11.70 -27.31 -14.94
N LYS A 6 -10.39 -27.20 -15.15
CA LYS A 6 -9.57 -26.18 -14.48
C LYS A 6 -9.96 -24.75 -14.90
N LYS A 7 -10.24 -24.54 -16.18
CA LYS A 7 -10.67 -23.22 -16.70
C LYS A 7 -12.04 -22.83 -16.16
N ILE A 8 -12.96 -23.78 -16.01
CA ILE A 8 -14.29 -23.53 -15.45
C ILE A 8 -14.17 -23.09 -13.97
N VAL A 9 -13.38 -23.81 -13.16
CA VAL A 9 -13.19 -23.46 -11.74
C VAL A 9 -12.47 -22.11 -11.59
N ILE A 10 -11.40 -21.87 -12.34
CA ILE A 10 -10.68 -20.59 -12.31
C ILE A 10 -11.58 -19.44 -12.79
N GLY A 11 -12.40 -19.66 -13.81
CA GLY A 11 -13.35 -18.68 -14.32
C GLY A 11 -14.43 -18.32 -13.29
N PHE A 12 -14.95 -19.32 -12.56
CA PHE A 12 -15.91 -19.09 -11.48
C PHE A 12 -15.30 -18.24 -10.35
N PHE A 13 -14.14 -18.64 -9.82
CA PHE A 13 -13.45 -17.86 -8.77
C PHE A 13 -12.99 -16.48 -9.25
N GLY A 14 -12.64 -16.35 -10.54
CA GLY A 14 -12.36 -15.07 -11.17
C GLY A 14 -13.58 -14.14 -11.18
N GLY A 15 -14.74 -14.65 -11.61
CA GLY A 15 -15.99 -13.89 -11.60
C GLY A 15 -16.46 -13.50 -10.20
N VAL A 16 -16.26 -14.37 -9.20
CA VAL A 16 -16.55 -14.04 -7.79
C VAL A 16 -15.62 -12.93 -7.30
N THR A 17 -14.33 -13.01 -7.60
CA THR A 17 -13.36 -11.96 -7.24
C THR A 17 -13.73 -10.62 -7.89
N ASP A 18 -14.11 -10.64 -9.17
CA ASP A 18 -14.53 -9.43 -9.89
C ASP A 18 -15.79 -8.80 -9.26
N ALA A 19 -16.78 -9.63 -8.91
CA ALA A 19 -17.98 -9.16 -8.22
C ALA A 19 -17.65 -8.53 -6.85
N LEU A 20 -16.76 -9.15 -6.07
CA LEU A 20 -16.30 -8.60 -4.79
C LEU A 20 -15.58 -7.26 -4.97
N VAL A 21 -14.68 -7.16 -5.95
CA VAL A 21 -13.98 -5.91 -6.29
C VAL A 21 -15.00 -4.84 -6.71
N HIS A 22 -16.01 -5.18 -7.50
CA HIS A 22 -17.05 -4.25 -7.92
C HIS A 22 -17.85 -3.68 -6.73
N VAL A 23 -18.16 -4.53 -5.74
CA VAL A 23 -18.81 -4.09 -4.49
C VAL A 23 -17.89 -3.16 -3.70
N ILE A 24 -16.61 -3.51 -3.55
CA ILE A 24 -15.63 -2.66 -2.84
C ILE A 24 -15.51 -1.29 -3.51
N LEU A 25 -15.43 -1.24 -4.85
CA LEU A 25 -15.35 0.01 -5.61
C LEU A 25 -16.58 0.89 -5.38
N LYS A 26 -17.79 0.31 -5.33
CA LYS A 26 -19.00 1.07 -4.99
C LYS A 26 -18.96 1.63 -3.57
N VAL A 27 -18.51 0.84 -2.59
CA VAL A 27 -18.35 1.30 -1.21
C VAL A 27 -17.32 2.43 -1.12
N MET A 28 -16.26 2.38 -1.93
CA MET A 28 -15.22 3.40 -1.97
C MET A 28 -15.73 4.78 -2.38
N TYR A 29 -16.80 4.87 -3.19
CA TYR A 29 -17.46 6.15 -3.49
C TYR A 29 -18.20 6.76 -2.29
N VAL A 30 -18.71 5.92 -1.38
CA VAL A 30 -19.44 6.35 -0.18
C VAL A 30 -18.49 6.58 1.00
N ALA A 31 -17.31 5.96 0.98
CA ALA A 31 -16.32 6.07 2.04
C ALA A 31 -15.96 7.53 2.44
N PRO A 32 -15.76 8.50 1.51
CA PRO A 32 -15.38 9.86 1.89
C PRO A 32 -16.41 10.56 2.79
N THR A 33 -17.71 10.36 2.52
CA THR A 33 -18.78 10.98 3.31
C THR A 33 -18.97 10.28 4.64
N ALA A 34 -18.70 8.98 4.73
CA ALA A 34 -18.75 8.21 5.98
C ALA A 34 -17.54 8.44 6.89
N VAL A 35 -16.34 8.59 6.31
CA VAL A 35 -15.09 8.77 7.06
C VAL A 35 -14.99 10.17 7.67
N PHE A 36 -15.56 11.21 7.04
CA PHE A 36 -15.52 12.57 7.56
C PHE A 36 -16.09 12.72 9.00
N PRO A 37 -17.33 12.29 9.30
CA PRO A 37 -17.86 12.31 10.67
C PRO A 37 -17.14 11.32 11.60
N LEU A 38 -16.60 10.21 11.08
CA LEU A 38 -15.83 9.25 11.86
C LEU A 38 -14.51 9.88 12.37
N MET A 39 -13.79 10.58 11.49
CA MET A 39 -12.55 11.30 11.83
C MET A 39 -12.82 12.50 12.74
N SER A 40 -13.93 13.22 12.53
CA SER A 40 -14.36 14.29 13.44
C SER A 40 -14.61 13.76 14.86
N ASN A 41 -15.33 12.65 15.00
CA ASN A 41 -15.59 12.03 16.31
C ASN A 41 -14.32 11.49 16.96
N ALA A 42 -13.43 10.85 16.20
CA ALA A 42 -12.13 10.41 16.72
C ALA A 42 -11.31 11.59 17.24
N THR A 43 -11.27 12.69 16.50
CA THR A 43 -10.56 13.92 16.91
C THR A 43 -11.20 14.54 18.14
N ARG A 44 -12.54 14.52 18.26
CA ARG A 44 -13.26 14.97 19.48
C ARG A 44 -12.93 14.11 20.70
N SER A 45 -12.85 12.80 20.54
CA SER A 45 -12.64 11.86 21.66
C SER A 45 -11.20 11.84 22.16
N PHE A 46 -10.21 12.01 21.27
CA PHE A 46 -8.79 11.95 21.64
C PHE A 46 -8.09 13.33 21.70
N GLY A 47 -8.75 14.39 21.23
CA GLY A 47 -8.31 15.78 21.33
C GLY A 47 -7.01 16.10 20.60
N CYS A 48 -6.44 17.28 20.84
CA CYS A 48 -5.19 17.75 20.20
C CYS A 48 -3.97 16.85 20.48
N LYS A 49 -4.02 16.05 21.56
CA LYS A 49 -2.97 15.09 21.92
C LYS A 49 -2.80 13.98 20.87
N VAL A 50 -3.89 13.56 20.22
CA VAL A 50 -3.83 12.54 19.16
C VAL A 50 -3.17 13.08 17.90
N LEU A 51 -3.37 14.37 17.59
CA LEU A 51 -2.78 15.00 16.41
C LEU A 51 -1.25 15.03 16.52
N LEU A 52 -0.72 15.38 17.69
CA LEU A 52 0.71 15.31 17.97
C LEU A 52 1.24 13.87 17.91
N LEU A 53 0.50 12.90 18.43
CA LEU A 53 0.86 11.48 18.36
C LEU A 53 0.93 10.99 16.91
N LEU A 54 -0.06 11.35 16.08
CA LEU A 54 -0.11 11.01 14.66
C LEU A 54 1.04 11.65 13.88
N LEU A 55 1.36 12.92 14.18
CA LEU A 55 2.50 13.59 13.55
C LEU A 55 3.83 12.90 13.90
N LYS A 56 4.01 12.51 15.17
CA LYS A 56 5.19 11.74 15.62
C LYS A 56 5.23 10.36 14.95
N LEU A 57 4.10 9.67 14.85
CA LEU A 57 4.00 8.37 14.18
C LEU A 57 4.39 8.49 12.71
N LEU A 58 3.91 9.50 12.01
CA LEU A 58 4.24 9.76 10.62
C LEU A 58 5.74 10.04 10.42
N ALA A 59 6.37 10.78 11.33
CA ALA A 59 7.82 10.99 11.32
C ALA A 59 8.60 9.69 11.54
N VAL A 60 8.27 8.92 12.58
CA VAL A 60 8.92 7.64 12.90
C VAL A 60 8.75 6.64 11.76
N TYR A 61 7.55 6.54 11.20
CA TYR A 61 7.26 5.64 10.09
C TYR A 61 8.06 5.99 8.83
N ARG A 62 8.17 7.28 8.47
CA ARG A 62 9.01 7.72 7.35
C ARG A 62 10.48 7.34 7.55
N VAL A 63 11.01 7.51 8.75
CA VAL A 63 12.40 7.11 9.08
C VAL A 63 12.56 5.58 9.00
N ALA A 64 11.60 4.83 9.53
CA ALA A 64 11.61 3.36 9.48
C ALA A 64 11.58 2.84 8.03
N LEU A 65 10.75 3.44 7.17
CA LEU A 65 10.71 3.09 5.74
C LEU A 65 12.03 3.39 5.04
N LEU A 66 12.66 4.53 5.36
CA LEU A 66 13.97 4.89 4.82
C LEU A 66 15.03 3.87 5.24
N LEU A 67 15.05 3.51 6.52
CA LEU A 67 15.99 2.53 7.06
C LEU A 67 15.77 1.15 6.44
N TYR A 68 14.51 0.74 6.24
CA TYR A 68 14.17 -0.54 5.59
C TYR A 68 14.58 -0.54 4.11
N THR A 69 14.34 0.57 3.41
CA THR A 69 14.65 0.71 1.97
C THR A 69 16.16 0.76 1.72
N PHE A 70 16.91 1.52 2.49
CA PHE A 70 18.37 1.59 2.32
C PHE A 70 19.11 0.42 3.00
N GLY A 71 18.65 0.00 4.17
CA GLY A 71 19.26 -1.08 4.94
C GLY A 71 18.92 -2.46 4.38
N ILE A 72 17.65 -2.85 4.42
CA ILE A 72 17.24 -4.23 4.11
C ILE A 72 17.22 -4.50 2.61
N TYR A 73 16.61 -3.61 1.81
CA TYR A 73 16.63 -3.78 0.35
C TYR A 73 18.04 -3.57 -0.21
N GLY A 74 18.76 -2.55 0.23
CA GLY A 74 20.15 -2.32 -0.21
C GLY A 74 21.09 -3.47 0.14
N SER A 75 21.02 -4.00 1.37
CA SER A 75 21.83 -5.16 1.79
C SER A 75 21.43 -6.44 1.07
N SER A 76 20.13 -6.71 0.92
CA SER A 76 19.65 -7.89 0.19
C SER A 76 20.10 -7.88 -1.26
N ILE A 77 20.08 -6.72 -1.94
CA ILE A 77 20.56 -6.60 -3.32
C ILE A 77 22.06 -6.83 -3.41
N LYS A 78 22.84 -6.33 -2.45
CA LYS A 78 24.30 -6.55 -2.42
C LYS A 78 24.68 -8.02 -2.17
N VAL A 79 23.87 -8.75 -1.41
CA VAL A 79 24.12 -10.16 -1.06
C VAL A 79 23.58 -11.13 -2.12
N PHE A 80 22.40 -10.87 -2.68
CA PHE A 80 21.74 -11.79 -3.62
C PHE A 80 21.88 -11.41 -5.10
N SER A 81 22.29 -10.19 -5.44
CA SER A 81 22.37 -9.71 -6.83
C SER A 81 23.78 -9.24 -7.19
N ASN A 82 24.19 -9.46 -8.45
CA ASN A 82 25.43 -8.96 -9.03
C ASN A 82 25.36 -7.46 -9.41
N THR A 83 24.29 -6.77 -9.03
CA THR A 83 24.04 -5.36 -9.38
C THR A 83 24.41 -4.45 -8.22
N SER A 84 25.11 -3.35 -8.50
CA SER A 84 25.46 -2.37 -7.46
C SER A 84 24.19 -1.71 -6.89
N PRO A 85 24.08 -1.56 -5.55
CA PRO A 85 22.95 -0.90 -4.89
C PRO A 85 22.66 0.50 -5.45
N GLU A 86 23.71 1.24 -5.82
CA GLU A 86 23.62 2.59 -6.39
C GLU A 86 22.91 2.60 -7.76
N ARG A 87 23.14 1.57 -8.59
CA ARG A 87 22.45 1.44 -9.88
C ARG A 87 20.98 1.09 -9.67
N PHE A 88 20.66 0.26 -8.69
CA PHE A 88 19.26 -0.07 -8.35
C PHE A 88 18.47 1.15 -7.87
N PHE A 89 19.03 1.94 -6.93
CA PHE A 89 18.35 3.13 -6.43
C PHE A 89 18.13 4.18 -7.52
N ARG A 90 19.06 4.32 -8.48
CA ARG A 90 18.91 5.26 -9.60
C ARG A 90 17.77 4.87 -10.55
N GLU A 91 17.62 3.58 -10.84
CA GLU A 91 16.56 3.08 -11.74
C GLU A 91 15.18 3.10 -11.05
N ILE A 92 15.11 2.77 -9.75
CA ILE A 92 13.85 2.72 -9.01
C ILE A 92 13.31 4.11 -8.65
N TYR A 93 14.14 5.15 -8.62
CA TYR A 93 13.74 6.51 -8.24
C TYR A 93 12.55 7.03 -9.05
N LYS A 94 12.55 6.81 -10.37
CA LYS A 94 11.43 7.23 -11.25
C LYS A 94 10.13 6.50 -10.89
N ALA A 95 10.21 5.19 -10.63
CA ALA A 95 9.05 4.39 -10.23
C ALA A 95 8.53 4.81 -8.85
N GLN A 96 9.41 5.15 -7.91
CA GLN A 96 9.03 5.64 -6.58
C GLN A 96 8.31 6.99 -6.65
N VAL A 97 8.78 7.91 -7.50
CA VAL A 97 8.13 9.21 -7.70
C VAL A 97 6.73 9.03 -8.30
N VAL A 98 6.58 8.17 -9.31
CA VAL A 98 5.26 7.85 -9.87
C VAL A 98 4.34 7.20 -8.84
N ALA A 99 4.86 6.27 -8.04
CA ALA A 99 4.11 5.63 -6.97
C ALA A 99 3.62 6.63 -5.90
N LEU A 100 4.42 7.65 -5.57
CA LEU A 100 4.03 8.72 -4.66
C LEU A 100 2.94 9.64 -5.22
N SER A 101 2.87 9.82 -6.55
CA SER A 101 1.89 10.71 -7.19
C SER A 101 0.57 10.03 -7.56
N THR A 102 0.51 8.69 -7.50
CA THR A 102 -0.70 7.93 -7.83
C THR A 102 -1.61 7.72 -6.62
N VAL A 103 -1.16 8.13 -5.43
CA VAL A 103 -1.94 8.13 -4.18
C VAL A 103 -2.75 9.41 -4.07
#